data_AF-A0AAU1ZZF4-F1
#
_entry.id   AF-A0AAU1ZZF4-F1
#
_cell.length_a   1.000
_cell.length_b   1.000
_cell.length_c   1.000
_cell.angle_alpha   90.00
_cell.angle_beta   90.00
_cell.angle_gamma   90.00
#
_symmetry.space_group_name_H-M   'P 1'
#
loop_
_entity.id
_entity.type
_entity.pdbx_description
1 polymer ?
#
loop_
_entity_poly.entity_id
_entity_poly.type
_entity_poly.pdbx_seq_one_letter_code
_entity_poly.pdbx_strand_id
1 'polypeptide(L)'
;MEYWKVDWLHDFQSEPTRIYDEIGDDGYEVRKVYRYRDGRKVRADELHESDEIGLGTVPVGPIEDVVAQPEFDAVIITRQEFEAEWQSAPWPT
;
A
#
# COMPACT_ATOMS: atom_id res chain seq x y z
N MET A 1 9.04 12.68 0.52
CA MET A 1 8.05 11.63 0.79
C MET A 1 7.01 11.68 -0.31
N GLU A 2 6.60 10.52 -0.77
CA GLU A 2 5.57 10.34 -1.79
C GLU A 2 4.49 9.39 -1.27
N TYR A 3 3.27 9.51 -1.80
CA TYR A 3 2.13 8.72 -1.34
C TYR A 3 1.45 8.10 -2.54
N TRP A 4 1.39 6.79 -2.59
CA TRP A 4 0.78 6.06 -3.70
C TRP A 4 -0.54 5.43 -3.27
N LYS A 5 -1.43 5.30 -4.25
CA LYS A 5 -2.59 4.40 -4.20
C LYS A 5 -2.52 3.50 -5.42
N VAL A 6 -2.48 2.20 -5.17
CA VAL A 6 -2.43 1.17 -6.20
C VAL A 6 -3.68 0.30 -6.08
N ASP A 7 -4.54 0.33 -7.09
CA ASP A 7 -5.62 -0.64 -7.27
C ASP A 7 -5.05 -1.89 -7.97
N TRP A 8 -5.11 -3.05 -7.31
CA TRP A 8 -4.66 -4.34 -7.86
C TRP A 8 -5.84 -5.09 -8.47
N LEU A 9 -5.83 -5.23 -9.78
CA LEU A 9 -6.91 -5.76 -10.61
C LEU A 9 -6.76 -7.28 -10.75
N HIS A 10 -7.31 -8.03 -9.80
CA HIS A 10 -7.27 -9.50 -9.80
C HIS A 10 -8.54 -10.11 -9.19
N ASP A 11 -8.68 -11.44 -9.36
CA ASP A 11 -9.79 -12.22 -8.79
C ASP A 11 -9.42 -13.03 -7.53
N PHE A 12 -8.13 -13.06 -7.14
CA PHE A 12 -7.70 -13.69 -5.88
C PHE A 12 -8.53 -13.19 -4.69
N GLN A 13 -9.07 -14.10 -3.89
CA GLN A 13 -10.04 -13.76 -2.83
C GLN A 13 -9.37 -13.33 -1.53
N SER A 14 -8.16 -13.82 -1.27
CA SER A 14 -7.39 -13.55 -0.06
C SER A 14 -6.48 -12.32 -0.17
N GLU A 15 -6.23 -11.84 -1.39
CA GLU A 15 -5.29 -10.75 -1.64
C GLU A 15 -5.96 -9.37 -1.51
N PRO A 16 -5.20 -8.32 -1.15
CA PRO A 16 -5.71 -6.96 -1.09
C PRO A 16 -6.02 -6.45 -2.50
N THR A 17 -7.17 -5.80 -2.64
CA THR A 17 -7.57 -5.15 -3.90
C THR A 17 -7.02 -3.74 -4.06
N ARG A 18 -6.54 -3.15 -2.96
CA ARG A 18 -5.94 -1.82 -2.97
C ARG A 18 -4.83 -1.70 -1.93
N ILE A 19 -3.76 -1.06 -2.33
CA ILE A 19 -2.55 -0.82 -1.56
C ILE A 19 -2.33 0.69 -1.49
N TYR A 20 -1.97 1.19 -0.31
CA TYR A 20 -1.52 2.56 -0.12
C TYR A 20 -0.13 2.53 0.50
N ASP A 21 0.79 3.27 -0.08
CA ASP A 21 2.19 3.32 0.37
C ASP A 21 2.59 4.76 0.67
N GLU A 22 3.21 4.98 1.83
CA GLU A 22 4.05 6.15 2.08
C GLU A 22 5.49 5.77 1.84
N ILE A 23 6.13 6.48 0.92
CA ILE A 23 7.49 6.22 0.46
C ILE A 23 8.41 7.34 0.97
N GLY A 24 9.48 6.93 1.63
CA GLY A 24 10.54 7.80 2.16
C GLY A 24 11.34 8.49 1.06
N ASP A 25 12.15 9.48 1.45
CA ASP A 25 13.02 10.19 0.51
C ASP A 25 14.14 9.30 -0.06
N ASP A 26 14.38 8.14 0.55
CA ASP A 26 15.31 7.09 0.11
C ASP A 26 14.65 6.06 -0.81
N GLY A 27 13.35 6.21 -1.11
CA GLY A 27 12.59 5.32 -1.99
C GLY A 27 12.07 4.05 -1.30
N TYR A 28 12.31 3.86 0.00
CA TYR A 28 11.76 2.74 0.76
C TYR A 28 10.36 3.06 1.28
N GLU A 29 9.53 2.02 1.42
CA GLU A 29 8.24 2.17 2.10
C GLU A 29 8.46 2.42 3.60
N VAL A 30 7.69 3.36 4.15
CA VAL A 30 7.71 3.72 5.58
C VAL A 30 6.43 3.25 6.27
N ARG A 31 5.30 3.36 5.56
CA ARG A 31 3.98 2.90 6.03
C ARG A 31 3.19 2.33 4.86
N LYS A 32 2.43 1.27 5.12
CA LYS A 32 1.58 0.60 4.13
C LYS A 32 0.19 0.35 4.67
N VAL A 33 -0.82 0.41 3.80
CA VAL A 33 -2.20 -0.01 4.10
C VAL A 33 -2.69 -0.95 3.01
N TYR A 34 -3.20 -2.11 3.42
CA TYR A 34 -3.96 -3.00 2.56
C TYR A 34 -5.46 -2.84 2.78
N ARG A 35 -6.21 -2.87 1.68
CA ARG A 35 -7.67 -2.96 1.67
C ARG A 35 -8.12 -4.17 0.86
N TYR A 36 -8.84 -5.06 1.51
CA TYR A 36 -9.35 -6.30 0.96
C TYR A 36 -10.74 -6.12 0.34
N ARG A 37 -11.12 -7.09 -0.50
CA ARG A 37 -12.41 -7.11 -1.19
C ARG A 37 -13.60 -7.14 -0.24
N ASP A 38 -13.47 -7.82 0.89
CA ASP A 38 -14.47 -7.92 1.96
C ASP A 38 -14.63 -6.63 2.79
N GLY A 39 -13.84 -5.60 2.48
CA GLY A 39 -13.83 -4.31 3.17
C GLY A 39 -12.88 -4.24 4.35
N ARG A 40 -12.20 -5.35 4.71
CA ARG A 40 -11.17 -5.37 5.74
C ARG A 40 -9.99 -4.48 5.35
N LYS A 41 -9.35 -3.91 6.36
CA LYS A 41 -8.12 -3.12 6.20
C LYS A 41 -7.10 -3.57 7.24
N VAL A 42 -5.83 -3.43 6.90
CA VAL A 42 -4.72 -3.63 7.83
C VAL A 42 -3.58 -2.69 7.43
N ARG A 43 -2.79 -2.23 8.40
CA ARG A 43 -1.68 -1.32 8.17
C ARG A 43 -0.38 -1.84 8.76
N ALA A 44 0.74 -1.51 8.14
CA ALA A 44 2.07 -1.85 8.63
C ALA A 44 3.00 -0.63 8.66
N ASP A 45 3.92 -0.64 9.61
CA ASP A 45 5.10 0.23 9.65
C ASP A 45 6.32 -0.60 10.07
N GLU A 46 7.48 0.04 10.19
CA GLU A 46 8.76 -0.61 10.57
C GLU A 46 8.71 -1.41 11.89
N LEU A 47 7.75 -1.13 12.77
CA LEU A 47 7.63 -1.76 14.09
C LEU A 47 6.47 -2.76 14.16
N HIS A 48 5.54 -2.70 13.21
CA HIS A 48 4.30 -3.47 13.22
C HIS A 48 4.08 -4.13 11.85
N GLU A 49 4.57 -5.36 11.73
CA GLU A 49 4.37 -6.22 10.57
C GLU A 49 3.78 -7.57 11.01
N SER A 50 3.28 -8.32 10.05
CA SER A 50 2.86 -9.71 10.23
C SER A 50 3.06 -10.51 8.95
N ASP A 51 2.75 -11.80 8.98
CA ASP A 51 2.73 -12.65 7.78
C ASP A 51 1.71 -12.14 6.72
N GLU A 52 0.75 -11.29 7.12
CA GLU A 52 -0.27 -10.74 6.22
C GLU A 52 0.19 -9.46 5.52
N ILE A 53 0.95 -8.60 6.19
CA ILE A 53 1.37 -7.30 5.67
C ILE A 53 2.74 -6.90 6.22
N GLY A 54 3.58 -6.40 5.33
CA GLY A 54 4.90 -5.86 5.67
C GLY A 54 5.39 -4.87 4.61
N LEU A 55 6.46 -4.17 4.96
CA LEU A 55 7.14 -3.23 4.10
C LEU A 55 8.07 -3.94 3.11
N GLY A 56 8.31 -3.31 1.97
CA GLY A 56 9.26 -3.74 0.97
C GLY A 56 10.68 -3.68 1.50
N THR A 57 11.48 -4.70 1.20
CA THR A 57 12.91 -4.76 1.57
C THR A 57 13.83 -4.08 0.54
N VAL A 58 13.24 -3.53 -0.52
CA VAL A 58 13.91 -2.82 -1.62
C VAL A 58 13.14 -1.53 -1.91
N PRO A 59 13.79 -0.52 -2.53
CA PRO A 59 13.09 0.67 -2.96
C PRO A 59 11.97 0.34 -3.96
N VAL A 60 10.87 1.08 -3.89
CA VAL A 60 9.67 0.82 -4.72
C VAL A 60 9.90 1.05 -6.22
N GLY A 61 10.87 1.88 -6.58
CA GLY A 61 11.14 2.26 -7.97
C GLY A 61 10.21 3.38 -8.48
N PRO A 62 10.17 3.62 -9.79
CA PRO A 62 9.31 4.63 -10.39
C PRO A 62 7.86 4.14 -10.53
N ILE A 63 6.88 5.02 -10.29
CA ILE A 63 5.46 4.65 -10.37
C ILE A 63 5.05 4.19 -11.79
N GLU A 64 5.76 4.68 -12.80
CA GLU A 64 5.55 4.32 -14.21
C GLU A 64 5.74 2.82 -14.46
N ASP A 65 6.62 2.14 -13.72
CA ASP A 65 6.82 0.69 -13.83
C ASP A 65 5.61 -0.08 -13.30
N VAL A 66 4.90 0.48 -12.31
CA VAL A 66 3.63 -0.08 -11.81
C VAL A 66 2.50 0.19 -12.79
N VAL A 67 2.38 1.43 -13.29
CA VAL A 67 1.34 1.82 -14.27
C VAL A 67 1.45 1.06 -15.59
N ALA A 68 2.67 0.64 -15.99
CA ALA A 68 2.88 -0.12 -17.20
C ALA A 68 2.33 -1.57 -17.14
N GLN A 69 2.01 -2.06 -15.94
CA GLN A 69 1.51 -3.42 -15.72
C GLN A 69 -0.02 -3.44 -15.76
N PRO A 70 -0.65 -4.28 -16.62
CA PRO A 70 -2.10 -4.27 -16.83
C PRO A 70 -2.94 -4.67 -15.60
N GLU A 71 -2.33 -5.37 -14.64
CA GLU A 71 -2.95 -5.74 -13.37
C GLU A 71 -2.98 -4.59 -12.35
N PHE A 72 -2.38 -3.43 -12.62
CA PHE A 72 -2.33 -2.32 -11.68
C PHE A 72 -2.89 -1.02 -12.26
N ASP A 73 -3.61 -0.27 -11.42
CA ASP A 73 -3.94 1.14 -11.64
C ASP A 73 -3.36 1.94 -10.47
N ALA A 74 -2.25 2.65 -10.72
CA ALA A 74 -1.48 3.34 -9.70
C ALA A 74 -1.49 4.86 -9.92
N VAL A 75 -1.69 5.61 -8.84
CA VAL A 75 -1.67 7.07 -8.85
C VAL A 75 -0.99 7.63 -7.61
N ILE A 76 -0.33 8.78 -7.77
CA ILE A 76 0.15 9.59 -6.66
C ILE A 76 -1.05 10.27 -6.02
N ILE A 77 -1.17 10.14 -4.70
CA ILE A 77 -2.21 10.77 -3.89
C ILE A 77 -1.61 11.81 -2.95
N THR A 78 -2.47 12.59 -2.31
CA THR A 78 -2.05 13.52 -1.28
C THR A 78 -1.74 12.78 0.03
N ARG A 79 -0.86 13.38 0.84
CA ARG A 79 -0.62 12.94 2.23
C ARG A 79 -1.93 12.83 3.04
N GLN A 80 -2.88 13.74 2.81
CA GLN A 80 -4.14 13.76 3.54
C GLN A 80 -5.02 12.55 3.20
N GLU A 81 -5.07 12.16 1.93
CA GLU A 81 -5.77 10.95 1.49
C GLU A 81 -5.14 9.69 2.09
N PHE A 82 -3.80 9.61 2.10
CA PHE A 82 -3.10 8.50 2.73
C PHE A 82 -3.40 8.43 4.23
N GLU A 83 -3.28 9.56 4.95
CA GLU A 83 -3.45 9.59 6.40
C GLU A 83 -4.88 9.22 6.82
N ALA A 84 -5.89 9.57 6.01
CA ALA A 84 -7.27 9.14 6.24
C ALA A 84 -7.41 7.60 6.19
N GLU A 85 -6.75 6.96 5.24
CA GLU A 85 -6.76 5.50 5.11
C GLU A 85 -5.96 4.84 6.24
N TRP A 86 -4.78 5.37 6.53
CA TRP A 86 -3.90 4.95 7.63
C TRP A 86 -4.60 4.96 8.99
N GLN A 87 -5.32 6.03 9.32
CA GLN A 87 -6.05 6.16 10.59
C GLN A 87 -7.27 5.24 10.67
N SER A 88 -7.84 4.87 9.52
CA SER A 88 -9.00 3.97 9.45
C SER A 88 -8.64 2.49 9.56
N ALA A 89 -7.36 2.14 9.33
CA ALA A 89 -6.89 0.78 9.32
C ALA A 89 -6.35 0.34 10.70
N PRO A 90 -6.72 -0.84 11.22
CA PRO A 90 -6.13 -1.40 12.43
C PRO A 90 -4.74 -1.97 12.15
N TRP A 91 -3.96 -2.15 13.23
CA TRP A 91 -2.73 -2.95 13.20
C TRP A 91 -3.03 -4.43 12.91
N PRO A 92 -2.09 -5.18 12.33
CA PRO A 92 -2.22 -6.62 12.19
C PRO A 92 -2.33 -7.27 13.56
N THR A 93 -3.10 -8.36 13.63
CA THR A 93 -3.25 -9.21 14.83
C THR A 93 -2.14 -10.22 14.97
#